data_AF-Q19G00-F1
#
_entry.id   AF-Q19G00-F1
#
_cell.length_a   1.000
_cell.length_b   1.000
_cell.length_c   1.000
_cell.angle_alpha   90.00
_cell.angle_beta   90.00
_cell.angle_gamma   90.00
#
_symmetry.space_group_name_H-M   'P 1'
#
loop_
_entity.id
_entity.type
_entity.pdbx_description
1 polymer ?
#
loop_
_entity_poly.entity_id
_entity_poly.type
_entity_poly.pdbx_seq_one_letter_code
_entity_poly.pdbx_strand_id
1 'polypeptide(L)'
;LRYLGIDSYYLCDIAAIISKLRFLQTLEADGNYPIEETIDLRKLTSLRHVIGKFVGELLIGDAANLQTLRSICFDSWNKLKPELLINLRDLFIYEDYTSKVRRVPMSWASLTKLRSLRVLKLETDGRNLSLELEEAVRSMDVISPSLESVTLVRITFEEDPMPFLQKMPRLEDLILENCDYSGG
;
A
#
# COMPACT_ATOMS: atom_id res chain seq x y z
N LEU A 1 20.86 -2.02 -15.74
CA LEU A 1 19.41 -2.07 -16.03
C LEU A 1 18.70 -1.12 -15.06
N ARG A 2 17.81 -0.25 -15.55
CA ARG A 2 17.05 0.73 -14.72
C ARG A 2 15.56 0.39 -14.59
N TYR A 3 15.01 -0.37 -15.52
CA TYR A 3 13.62 -0.80 -15.55
C TYR A 3 13.58 -2.31 -15.75
N LEU A 4 12.75 -3.01 -14.99
CA LEU A 4 12.44 -4.42 -15.17
C LEU A 4 10.92 -4.56 -15.15
N GLY A 5 10.36 -4.98 -16.28
CA GLY A 5 8.97 -5.42 -16.40
C GLY A 5 8.91 -6.94 -16.43
N ILE A 6 8.04 -7.53 -15.63
CA ILE A 6 7.78 -8.96 -15.54
C ILE A 6 6.29 -9.18 -15.81
N ASP A 7 5.99 -9.71 -16.99
CA ASP A 7 4.63 -10.07 -17.39
C ASP A 7 4.61 -11.55 -17.79
N SER A 8 4.75 -12.43 -16.79
CA SER A 8 4.81 -13.87 -17.03
C SER A 8 4.19 -14.69 -15.92
N TYR A 9 3.47 -15.72 -16.33
CA TYR A 9 2.74 -16.64 -15.49
C TYR A 9 3.63 -17.64 -14.72
N TYR A 10 4.92 -17.75 -15.06
CA TYR A 10 5.79 -18.85 -14.56
C TYR A 10 7.27 -18.46 -14.39
N LEU A 11 7.58 -17.19 -14.14
CA LEU A 11 8.97 -16.83 -13.88
C LEU A 11 9.34 -17.33 -12.47
N CYS A 12 9.95 -18.51 -12.38
CA CYS A 12 10.57 -19.00 -11.15
C CYS A 12 11.82 -18.17 -10.82
N ASP A 13 12.17 -18.11 -9.53
CA ASP A 13 13.38 -17.44 -9.05
C ASP A 13 13.41 -15.92 -9.31
N ILE A 14 12.25 -15.27 -9.31
CA ILE A 14 12.13 -13.81 -9.47
C ILE A 14 12.98 -13.09 -8.42
N ALA A 15 12.96 -13.57 -7.17
CA ALA A 15 13.80 -13.01 -6.11
C ALA A 15 15.29 -13.02 -6.47
N ALA A 16 15.79 -14.10 -7.07
CA ALA A 16 17.18 -14.24 -7.45
C ALA A 16 17.56 -13.28 -8.58
N ILE A 17 16.67 -13.04 -9.54
CA ILE A 17 16.88 -12.07 -10.62
C ILE A 17 16.92 -10.65 -10.08
N ILE A 18 15.90 -10.26 -9.29
CA ILE A 18 15.77 -8.90 -8.75
C ILE A 18 16.98 -8.53 -7.89
N SER A 19 17.47 -9.46 -7.06
CA SER A 19 18.60 -9.22 -6.14
C SER A 19 19.90 -8.78 -6.84
N LYS A 20 20.06 -9.05 -8.13
CA LYS A 20 21.27 -8.72 -8.92
C LYS A 20 21.22 -7.31 -9.51
N LEU A 21 20.06 -6.64 -9.50
CA LEU A 21 19.82 -5.41 -10.26
C LEU A 21 20.08 -4.12 -9.48
N ARG A 22 21.32 -3.89 -9.04
CA ARG A 22 21.69 -2.77 -8.13
C ARG A 22 21.30 -1.35 -8.58
N PHE A 23 21.11 -1.15 -9.89
CA PHE A 23 20.73 0.15 -10.48
C PHE A 23 19.25 0.22 -10.88
N LEU A 24 18.45 -0.76 -10.47
CA LEU A 24 17.02 -0.80 -10.77
C LEU A 24 16.34 0.41 -10.13
N GLN A 25 15.51 1.07 -10.91
CA GLN A 25 14.71 2.22 -10.50
C GLN A 25 13.22 1.89 -10.51
N THR A 26 12.79 1.06 -11.46
CA THR A 26 11.39 0.60 -11.58
C THR A 26 11.37 -0.91 -11.68
N LEU A 27 10.64 -1.54 -10.76
CA LEU A 27 10.22 -2.92 -10.84
C LEU A 27 8.71 -2.92 -11.12
N GLU A 28 8.33 -3.50 -12.23
CA GLU A 28 6.94 -3.71 -12.63
C GLU A 28 6.71 -5.20 -12.80
N ALA A 29 5.80 -5.76 -12.01
CA ALA A 29 5.46 -7.18 -12.00
C ALA A 29 3.95 -7.36 -11.83
N ASP A 30 3.18 -6.66 -12.68
CA ASP A 30 1.71 -6.69 -12.68
C ASP A 30 1.19 -7.86 -13.53
N GLY A 31 1.65 -9.06 -13.21
CA GLY A 31 1.19 -10.29 -13.83
C GLY A 31 -0.22 -10.69 -13.35
N ASN A 32 -0.76 -11.74 -13.98
CA ASN A 32 -2.05 -12.31 -13.55
C ASN A 32 -1.98 -13.08 -12.23
N TYR A 33 -0.78 -13.53 -11.82
CA TYR A 33 -0.57 -14.23 -10.56
C TYR A 33 0.19 -13.37 -9.56
N PRO A 34 -0.20 -13.41 -8.27
CA PRO A 34 0.55 -12.73 -7.24
C PRO A 34 1.96 -13.33 -7.06
N ILE A 35 2.92 -12.48 -6.69
CA ILE A 35 4.24 -12.89 -6.24
C ILE A 35 4.14 -13.28 -4.77
N GLU A 36 4.22 -14.58 -4.48
CA GLU A 36 4.21 -15.13 -3.13
C GLU A 36 5.61 -15.26 -2.51
N GLU A 37 6.66 -15.14 -3.32
CA GLU A 37 8.06 -15.17 -2.87
C GLU A 37 8.43 -13.95 -2.01
N THR A 38 9.33 -14.14 -1.04
CA THR A 38 9.97 -13.02 -0.36
C THR A 38 10.94 -12.32 -1.31
N ILE A 39 10.73 -11.03 -1.56
CA ILE A 39 11.61 -10.21 -2.41
C ILE A 39 12.45 -9.28 -1.54
N ASP A 40 13.78 -9.47 -1.58
CA ASP A 40 14.72 -8.58 -0.89
C ASP A 40 15.14 -7.39 -1.78
N LEU A 41 14.57 -6.23 -1.49
CA LEU A 41 14.83 -4.97 -2.18
C LEU A 41 15.84 -4.09 -1.44
N ARG A 42 16.36 -4.50 -0.27
CA ARG A 42 17.23 -3.65 0.58
C ARG A 42 18.51 -3.20 -0.11
N LYS A 43 19.02 -3.98 -1.06
CA LYS A 43 20.23 -3.68 -1.84
C LYS A 43 19.96 -2.78 -3.05
N LEU A 44 18.70 -2.49 -3.37
CA LEU A 44 18.29 -1.72 -4.54
C LEU A 44 18.14 -0.24 -4.17
N THR A 45 19.25 0.42 -3.87
CA THR A 45 19.26 1.81 -3.36
C THR A 45 18.75 2.85 -4.37
N SER A 46 18.71 2.52 -5.66
CA SER A 46 18.16 3.39 -6.71
C SER A 46 16.67 3.19 -6.96
N LEU A 47 16.02 2.25 -6.27
CA LEU A 47 14.64 1.87 -6.51
C LEU A 47 13.68 2.97 -6.09
N ARG A 48 12.77 3.33 -6.99
CA ARG A 48 11.78 4.40 -6.82
C ARG A 48 10.35 3.91 -7.01
N HIS A 49 10.15 2.91 -7.87
CA HIS A 49 8.84 2.43 -8.23
C HIS A 49 8.80 0.91 -8.13
N VAL A 50 7.86 0.40 -7.35
CA VAL A 50 7.52 -1.02 -7.22
C VAL A 50 6.04 -1.13 -7.51
N ILE A 51 5.70 -1.83 -8.58
CA ILE A 51 4.35 -2.00 -9.09
C ILE A 51 4.18 -3.49 -9.39
N GLY A 52 3.07 -4.09 -8.98
CA GLY A 52 2.78 -5.50 -9.22
C GLY A 52 1.95 -6.08 -8.09
N LYS A 53 1.65 -7.37 -8.12
CA LYS A 53 0.79 -8.02 -7.10
C LYS A 53 1.64 -8.76 -6.07
N PHE A 54 2.06 -8.09 -5.01
CA PHE A 54 2.95 -8.68 -4.00
C PHE A 54 2.14 -9.24 -2.82
N VAL A 55 2.09 -10.56 -2.68
CA VAL A 55 1.53 -11.26 -1.51
C VAL A 55 2.63 -11.67 -0.54
N GLY A 56 3.77 -12.14 -1.08
CA GLY A 56 4.97 -12.46 -0.34
C GLY A 56 5.60 -11.25 0.33
N GLU A 57 6.52 -11.51 1.26
CA GLU A 57 7.16 -10.44 2.03
C GLU A 57 8.03 -9.55 1.13
N LEU A 58 7.89 -8.24 1.28
CA LEU A 58 8.80 -7.27 0.69
C LEU A 58 9.78 -6.76 1.75
N LEU A 59 11.07 -7.01 1.57
CA LEU A 59 12.10 -6.44 2.44
C LEU A 59 12.61 -5.15 1.81
N ILE A 60 12.15 -4.02 2.31
CA ILE A 60 12.58 -2.69 1.84
C ILE A 60 13.63 -2.15 2.80
N GLY A 61 14.72 -1.61 2.25
CA GLY A 61 15.81 -1.03 3.05
C GLY A 61 15.59 0.46 3.30
N ASP A 62 16.13 0.96 4.40
CA ASP A 62 16.02 2.36 4.85
C ASP A 62 16.54 3.37 3.80
N ALA A 63 17.47 2.95 2.94
CA ALA A 63 18.03 3.77 1.86
C ALA A 63 17.16 3.83 0.60
N ALA A 64 16.04 3.12 0.55
CA ALA A 64 15.15 3.13 -0.61
C ALA A 64 14.45 4.49 -0.74
N ASN A 65 14.73 5.21 -1.82
CA ASN A 65 13.99 6.44 -2.16
C ASN A 65 12.68 6.09 -2.90
N LEU A 66 11.89 5.22 -2.26
CA LEU A 66 10.67 4.69 -2.86
C LEU A 66 9.60 5.77 -2.92
N GLN A 67 9.07 5.98 -4.12
CA GLN A 67 8.05 6.99 -4.42
C GLN A 67 6.71 6.35 -4.75
N THR A 68 6.73 5.15 -5.32
CA THR A 68 5.54 4.39 -5.70
C THR A 68 5.65 2.97 -5.19
N LEU A 69 4.62 2.53 -4.46
CA LEU A 69 4.41 1.15 -4.05
C LEU A 69 2.97 0.77 -4.36
N ARG A 70 2.75 0.10 -5.48
CA ARG A 70 1.40 -0.28 -5.92
C ARG A 70 1.18 -1.78 -5.84
N SER A 71 0.02 -2.14 -5.30
CA SER A 71 -0.50 -3.50 -5.13
C SER A 71 0.39 -4.37 -4.23
N ILE A 72 0.55 -3.91 -2.98
CA ILE A 72 1.05 -4.74 -1.87
C ILE A 72 -0.13 -5.29 -1.06
N CYS A 73 -0.07 -6.56 -0.64
CA CYS A 73 -1.14 -7.12 0.20
C CYS A 73 -1.09 -6.53 1.63
N PHE A 74 -2.23 -6.49 2.32
CA PHE A 74 -2.30 -5.99 3.72
C PHE A 74 -1.33 -6.68 4.68
N ASP A 75 -1.21 -8.02 4.61
CA ASP A 75 -0.32 -8.78 5.49
C ASP A 75 1.15 -8.39 5.29
N SER A 76 1.56 -8.14 4.06
CA SER A 76 2.91 -7.70 3.73
C SER A 76 3.14 -6.23 4.08
N TRP A 77 2.13 -5.37 3.91
CA TRP A 77 2.18 -3.99 4.39
C TRP A 77 2.39 -3.90 5.90
N ASN A 78 1.67 -4.70 6.68
CA ASN A 78 1.75 -4.70 8.14
C ASN A 78 3.12 -5.16 8.68
N LYS A 79 3.91 -5.88 7.88
CA LYS A 79 5.29 -6.28 8.22
C LYS A 79 6.33 -5.20 7.88
N LEU A 80 5.97 -4.22 7.06
CA LEU A 80 6.83 -3.09 6.75
C LEU A 80 6.86 -2.11 7.93
N LYS A 81 7.83 -1.18 7.87
CA LYS A 81 7.90 -0.01 8.74
C LYS A 81 7.55 1.23 7.91
N PRO A 82 6.28 1.67 7.85
CA PRO A 82 5.84 2.78 7.01
C PRO A 82 6.61 4.08 7.30
N GLU A 83 7.07 4.30 8.53
CA GLU A 83 7.91 5.43 8.92
C GLU A 83 9.23 5.57 8.12
N LEU A 84 9.73 4.49 7.50
CA LEU A 84 10.93 4.52 6.68
C LEU A 84 10.64 4.94 5.24
N LEU A 85 9.38 4.88 4.80
CA LEU A 85 8.94 5.20 3.44
C LEU A 85 8.61 6.70 3.30
N ILE A 86 9.49 7.56 3.79
CA ILE A 86 9.26 9.01 3.91
C ILE A 86 9.01 9.74 2.58
N ASN A 87 9.48 9.16 1.47
CA ASN A 87 9.36 9.71 0.13
C ASN A 87 8.21 9.09 -0.67
N LEU A 88 7.44 8.17 -0.05
CA LEU A 88 6.34 7.50 -0.71
C LEU A 88 5.22 8.49 -1.00
N ARG A 89 4.80 8.54 -2.27
CA ARG A 89 3.77 9.46 -2.77
C ARG A 89 2.54 8.73 -3.27
N ASP A 90 2.70 7.48 -3.67
CA ASP A 90 1.68 6.68 -4.31
C ASP A 90 1.69 5.28 -3.69
N LEU A 91 0.57 4.92 -3.08
CA LEU A 91 0.39 3.67 -2.36
C LEU A 91 -0.91 3.01 -2.80
N PHE A 92 -0.82 1.76 -3.22
CA PHE A 92 -1.98 0.89 -3.40
C PHE A 92 -1.81 -0.38 -2.56
N ILE A 93 -2.71 -0.56 -1.59
CA ILE A 93 -2.79 -1.76 -0.76
C ILE A 93 -4.07 -2.51 -1.13
N TYR A 94 -3.98 -3.84 -1.23
CA TYR A 94 -5.12 -4.69 -1.53
C TYR A 94 -5.21 -5.88 -0.56
N GLU A 95 -6.38 -6.47 -0.48
CA GLU A 95 -6.61 -7.71 0.25
C GLU A 95 -6.43 -8.93 -0.65
N ASP A 96 -5.57 -9.86 -0.20
CA ASP A 96 -5.40 -11.13 -0.89
C ASP A 96 -6.56 -12.08 -0.59
N TYR A 97 -7.34 -12.39 -1.62
CA TYR A 97 -8.50 -13.27 -1.55
C TYR A 97 -8.14 -14.72 -1.21
N THR A 98 -6.88 -15.13 -1.41
CA THR A 98 -6.43 -16.51 -1.23
C THR A 98 -5.91 -16.81 0.18
N SER A 99 -5.62 -15.76 0.97
CA SER A 99 -5.03 -15.92 2.30
C SER A 99 -6.04 -16.53 3.29
N LYS A 100 -5.67 -17.67 3.89
CA LYS A 100 -6.43 -18.38 4.94
C LYS A 100 -6.06 -17.93 6.36
N VAL A 101 -5.14 -16.99 6.48
CA VAL A 101 -4.59 -16.53 7.77
C VAL A 101 -5.59 -15.61 8.46
N ARG A 102 -5.59 -15.56 9.81
CA ARG A 102 -6.34 -14.56 10.58
C ARG A 102 -5.90 -13.17 10.11
N ARG A 103 -6.79 -12.52 9.38
CA ARG A 103 -6.57 -11.23 8.71
C ARG A 103 -6.43 -10.15 9.77
N VAL A 104 -5.30 -9.44 9.77
CA VAL A 104 -5.06 -8.33 10.70
C VAL A 104 -5.67 -7.06 10.09
N PRO A 105 -6.63 -6.41 10.76
CA PRO A 105 -7.17 -5.15 10.28
C PRO A 105 -6.06 -4.14 10.06
N MET A 106 -6.12 -3.40 8.96
CA MET A 106 -5.18 -2.31 8.74
C MET A 106 -5.54 -1.14 9.63
N SER A 107 -4.57 -0.66 10.39
CA SER A 107 -4.70 0.59 11.13
C SER A 107 -4.41 1.78 10.20
N TRP A 108 -5.33 2.74 10.15
CA TRP A 108 -5.08 4.03 9.50
C TRP A 108 -3.89 4.78 10.11
N ALA A 109 -3.57 4.55 11.40
CA ALA A 109 -2.41 5.15 12.06
C ALA A 109 -1.07 4.76 11.40
N SER A 110 -1.02 3.64 10.67
CA SER A 110 0.16 3.28 9.87
C SER A 110 0.37 4.23 8.67
N LEU A 111 -0.71 4.78 8.11
CA LEU A 111 -0.69 5.69 6.96
C LEU A 111 -0.34 7.12 7.35
N THR A 112 -0.68 7.54 8.56
CA THR A 112 -0.41 8.89 9.05
C THR A 112 1.09 9.20 9.16
N LYS A 113 1.92 8.15 9.24
CA LYS A 113 3.39 8.24 9.20
C LYS A 113 3.92 8.66 7.83
N LEU A 114 3.13 8.48 6.76
CA LEU A 114 3.52 8.76 5.37
C LEU A 114 3.26 10.21 5.00
N ARG A 115 4.16 11.11 5.41
CA ARG A 115 3.99 12.57 5.26
C ARG A 115 4.00 13.08 3.82
N SER A 116 4.55 12.31 2.89
CA SER A 116 4.64 12.67 1.46
C SER A 116 3.57 12.02 0.59
N LEU A 117 2.67 11.22 1.19
CA LEU A 117 1.68 10.44 0.47
C LEU A 117 0.62 11.35 -0.17
N ARG A 118 0.46 11.24 -1.48
CA ARG A 118 -0.49 12.03 -2.27
C ARG A 118 -1.64 11.19 -2.79
N VAL A 119 -1.37 9.96 -3.18
CA VAL A 119 -2.35 9.05 -3.77
C VAL A 119 -2.41 7.79 -2.92
N LEU A 120 -3.61 7.46 -2.45
CA LEU A 120 -3.89 6.24 -1.72
C LEU A 120 -5.01 5.48 -2.43
N LYS A 121 -4.76 4.21 -2.73
CA LYS A 121 -5.80 3.24 -3.09
C LYS A 121 -5.85 2.13 -2.06
N LEU A 122 -7.04 1.80 -1.57
CA LEU A 122 -7.31 0.66 -0.71
C LEU A 122 -8.37 -0.21 -1.38
N GLU A 123 -8.11 -1.51 -1.48
CA GLU A 123 -9.07 -2.49 -2.00
C GLU A 123 -9.25 -3.65 -1.03
N THR A 124 -10.47 -3.87 -0.56
CA THR A 124 -10.82 -4.97 0.37
C THR A 124 -11.83 -5.92 -0.25
N ASP A 125 -12.22 -6.98 0.46
CA ASP A 125 -13.23 -7.96 0.01
C ASP A 125 -14.63 -7.75 0.60
N GLY A 126 -15.04 -6.50 0.85
CA GLY A 126 -16.33 -6.20 1.50
C GLY A 126 -16.26 -6.23 3.02
N ARG A 127 -15.05 -6.24 3.59
CA ARG A 127 -14.83 -6.17 5.02
C ARG A 127 -14.92 -4.75 5.57
N ASN A 128 -15.22 -4.68 6.86
CA ASN A 128 -15.24 -3.47 7.64
C ASN A 128 -13.81 -2.93 7.76
N LEU A 129 -13.52 -1.82 7.09
CA LEU A 129 -12.39 -1.00 7.48
C LEU A 129 -12.81 -0.28 8.76
N SER A 130 -12.33 -0.80 9.89
CA SER A 130 -12.42 -0.04 11.12
C SER A 130 -11.53 1.18 10.94
N LEU A 131 -12.16 2.33 10.69
CA LEU A 131 -11.53 3.64 10.79
C LEU A 131 -11.23 4.00 12.25
N GLU A 132 -11.28 3.00 13.16
CA GLU A 132 -11.23 3.10 14.61
C GLU A 132 -10.37 4.29 14.97
N LEU A 133 -11.14 5.28 15.43
CA LEU A 133 -10.76 6.55 15.94
C LEU A 133 -9.89 6.32 17.20
N GLU A 134 -8.72 5.67 17.04
CA GLU A 134 -7.70 5.68 18.07
C GLU A 134 -7.51 7.14 18.46
N GLU A 135 -7.39 7.41 19.74
CA GLU A 135 -7.28 8.77 20.28
C GLU A 135 -6.19 9.62 19.58
N ALA A 136 -5.27 8.98 18.84
CA ALA A 136 -4.35 9.57 17.88
C ALA A 136 -4.98 10.40 16.73
N VAL A 137 -6.21 10.13 16.29
CA VAL A 137 -6.94 10.91 15.27
C VAL A 137 -7.69 12.10 15.89
N ARG A 138 -7.84 12.13 17.23
CA ARG A 138 -8.41 13.29 17.94
C ARG A 138 -7.41 14.44 18.08
N SER A 139 -6.11 14.20 17.93
CA SER A 139 -5.16 15.28 17.71
C SER A 139 -5.16 15.66 16.23
N MET A 140 -5.61 16.89 15.95
CA MET A 140 -5.75 17.51 14.63
C MET A 140 -4.45 17.55 13.78
N ASP A 141 -3.33 17.03 14.28
CA ASP A 141 -1.99 17.19 13.69
C ASP A 141 -1.50 15.99 12.86
N VAL A 142 -2.26 14.90 12.76
CA VAL A 142 -1.76 13.61 12.24
C VAL A 142 -2.50 13.10 11.00
N ILE A 143 -3.09 13.99 10.21
CA ILE A 143 -3.72 13.62 8.95
C ILE A 143 -2.74 13.93 7.84
N SER A 144 -2.39 12.93 7.01
CA SER A 144 -1.41 13.02 5.93
C SER A 144 -1.60 14.32 5.13
N PRO A 145 -0.81 15.38 5.40
CA PRO A 145 -1.16 16.74 5.00
C PRO A 145 -1.00 16.97 3.49
N SER A 146 -0.44 15.97 2.81
CA SER A 146 -0.17 15.94 1.39
C SER A 146 -1.12 15.04 0.60
N LEU A 147 -2.08 14.38 1.25
CA LEU A 147 -2.99 13.44 0.58
C LEU A 147 -3.97 14.20 -0.31
N GLU A 148 -3.89 13.95 -1.62
CA GLU A 148 -4.61 14.63 -2.69
C GLU A 148 -5.73 13.74 -3.24
N SER A 149 -5.52 12.42 -3.30
CA SER A 149 -6.47 11.46 -3.88
C SER A 149 -6.60 10.21 -3.03
N VAL A 150 -7.84 9.80 -2.78
CA VAL A 150 -8.21 8.58 -2.07
C VAL A 150 -9.19 7.76 -2.92
N THR A 151 -8.82 6.52 -3.21
CA THR A 151 -9.69 5.52 -3.86
C THR A 151 -9.94 4.38 -2.88
N LEU A 152 -11.21 4.15 -2.56
CA LEU A 152 -11.67 3.08 -1.69
C LEU A 152 -12.50 2.11 -2.54
N VAL A 153 -12.10 0.85 -2.58
CA VAL A 153 -12.71 -0.18 -3.44
C VAL A 153 -13.20 -1.34 -2.60
N ARG A 154 -14.48 -1.70 -2.75
CA ARG A 154 -15.13 -2.85 -2.10
C ARG A 154 -15.08 -2.79 -0.58
N ILE A 155 -15.25 -1.60 -0.02
CA ILE A 155 -15.15 -1.37 1.43
C ILE A 155 -16.54 -1.28 2.05
N THR A 156 -16.73 -1.95 3.19
CA THR A 156 -17.92 -1.76 4.03
C THR A 156 -17.57 -0.79 5.15
N PHE A 157 -18.34 0.29 5.29
CA PHE A 157 -18.18 1.28 6.35
C PHE A 157 -19.20 1.03 7.47
N GLU A 158 -18.72 0.86 8.70
CA GLU A 158 -19.57 0.77 9.91
C GLU A 158 -20.07 2.15 10.37
N GLU A 159 -19.23 3.17 10.22
CA GLU A 159 -19.50 4.56 10.57
C GLU A 159 -19.41 5.46 9.33
N ASP A 160 -20.02 6.64 9.37
CA ASP A 160 -19.88 7.62 8.29
C ASP A 160 -18.39 7.99 8.13
N PRO A 161 -17.75 7.74 6.97
CA PRO A 161 -16.35 8.07 6.76
C PRO A 161 -16.11 9.56 6.51
N MET A 162 -17.15 10.36 6.21
CA MET A 162 -17.01 11.76 5.81
C MET A 162 -16.40 12.66 6.90
N PRO A 163 -16.78 12.57 8.20
CA PRO A 163 -16.14 13.35 9.26
C PRO A 163 -14.64 13.11 9.39
N PHE A 164 -14.16 11.94 8.96
CA PHE A 164 -12.74 11.63 8.93
C PHE A 164 -12.08 12.15 7.65
N LEU A 165 -12.63 11.83 6.48
CA LEU A 165 -12.07 12.20 5.18
C LEU A 165 -12.05 13.72 4.95
N GLN A 166 -13.06 14.46 5.43
CA GLN A 166 -13.14 15.92 5.32
C GLN A 166 -12.05 16.66 6.12
N LYS A 167 -11.40 15.99 7.07
CA LYS A 167 -10.30 16.60 7.83
C LYS A 167 -8.98 16.60 7.06
N MET A 168 -8.91 15.97 5.88
CA MET A 168 -7.73 15.99 5.02
C MET A 168 -7.65 17.33 4.27
N PRO A 169 -6.63 18.17 4.52
CA PRO A 169 -6.62 19.56 4.06
C PRO A 169 -6.39 19.72 2.56
N ARG A 170 -5.93 18.68 1.86
CA ARG A 170 -5.60 18.69 0.43
C ARG A 170 -6.36 17.66 -0.39
N LEU A 171 -7.32 16.96 0.20
CA LEU A 171 -8.07 15.93 -0.51
C LEU A 171 -8.94 16.59 -1.59
N GLU A 172 -8.62 16.30 -2.85
CA GLU A 172 -9.31 16.81 -4.04
C GLU A 172 -10.17 15.72 -4.67
N ASP A 173 -9.63 14.50 -4.73
CA ASP A 173 -10.30 13.35 -5.35
C ASP A 173 -10.68 12.30 -4.31
N LEU A 174 -11.97 11.99 -4.22
CA LEU A 174 -12.49 10.85 -3.46
C LEU A 174 -13.28 9.94 -4.40
N ILE A 175 -12.80 8.70 -4.54
CA ILE A 175 -13.43 7.66 -5.36
C ILE A 175 -13.86 6.52 -4.45
N LEU A 176 -15.16 6.20 -4.45
CA LEU A 176 -15.74 5.06 -3.75
C LEU A 176 -16.27 4.08 -4.80
N GLU A 177 -15.67 2.89 -4.93
CA GLU A 177 -16.05 1.88 -5.91
C GLU A 177 -16.59 0.63 -5.21
N ASN A 178 -17.86 0.28 -5.46
CA ASN A 178 -18.51 -0.88 -4.85
C ASN A 178 -18.44 -0.88 -3.31
N CYS A 179 -18.50 0.30 -2.68
CA CYS A 179 -18.50 0.41 -1.23
C CYS A 179 -19.93 0.38 -0.68
N ASP A 180 -20.08 -0.20 0.51
CA ASP A 180 -21.33 -0.31 1.24
C ASP A 180 -21.25 0.47 2.55
N TYR A 181 -22.38 1.01 3.01
CA TYR A 181 -22.51 1.61 4.34
C TYR A 181 -23.51 0.78 5.13
N SER A 182 -23.06 0.15 6.22
CA SER A 182 -23.89 -0.76 7.00
C SER A 182 -24.78 -0.05 8.02
N GLY A 183 -24.53 1.24 8.29
CA GLY A 183 -25.39 2.16 9.05
C GLY A 183 -25.96 1.55 10.34
N GLY A 184 -25.26 1.75 11.47
CA GLY A 184 -25.82 1.48 12.79
C GLY A 184 -27.10 2.25 13.08
#